data_AF-A0A3S0HXK8-F1
#
_entry.id   AF-A0A3S0HXK8-F1
#
_cell.length_a   1.000
_cell.length_b   1.000
_cell.length_c   1.000
_cell.angle_alpha   90.00
_cell.angle_beta   90.00
_cell.angle_gamma   90.00
#
_symmetry.space_group_name_H-M   'P 1'
#
loop_
_entity.id
_entity.type
_entity.pdbx_description
1 polymer ?
#
loop_
_entity_poly.entity_id
_entity_poly.type
_entity_poly.pdbx_seq_one_letter_code
_entity_poly.pdbx_strand_id
1 'polypeptide(L)'
;MQIPPPGPPLLLKNDPKRPTALVARDLGVSQEQFIACFANVNPSPQGTRPTSERVHANKAVLLSCLQRANPTITNDGLDTVMDRYRPGGREAQMPVR
;
A
#
# COMPACT_ATOMS: atom_id res chain seq x y z
N MET A 1 -12.40 -32.08 -9.15
CA MET A 1 -12.53 -31.13 -8.02
C MET A 1 -11.46 -30.06 -8.18
N GLN A 2 -11.83 -28.87 -8.65
CA GLN A 2 -10.88 -27.78 -8.90
C GLN A 2 -10.44 -27.21 -7.55
N ILE A 3 -9.19 -27.45 -7.16
CA ILE A 3 -8.59 -26.76 -6.02
C ILE A 3 -8.52 -25.28 -6.40
N PRO A 4 -9.16 -24.35 -5.66
CA PRO A 4 -9.00 -22.93 -5.91
C PRO A 4 -7.51 -22.59 -5.78
N PRO A 5 -6.95 -21.70 -6.62
CA PRO A 5 -5.55 -21.30 -6.49
C PRO A 5 -5.33 -20.80 -5.06
N PRO A 6 -4.19 -21.14 -4.42
CA PRO A 6 -3.86 -20.55 -3.14
C PRO A 6 -3.91 -19.03 -3.34
N GLY A 7 -4.86 -18.37 -2.66
CA GLY A 7 -4.93 -16.92 -2.66
C GLY A 7 -3.56 -16.33 -2.30
N PRO A 8 -3.23 -15.12 -2.79
CA PRO A 8 -1.94 -14.52 -2.53
C PRO A 8 -1.63 -14.60 -1.02
N PRO A 9 -0.37 -14.93 -0.67
CA PRO A 9 0.03 -15.23 0.69
C PRO A 9 -0.48 -14.12 1.60
N LEU A 10 -0.95 -14.51 2.78
CA LEU A 10 -1.56 -13.69 3.83
C LEU A 10 -0.74 -12.42 4.10
N LEU A 11 -0.87 -11.43 3.23
CA LEU A 11 -0.48 -10.06 3.41
C LEU A 11 -1.12 -9.67 4.72
N LEU A 12 -0.32 -9.34 5.74
CA LEU A 12 -0.50 -8.12 6.53
C LEU A 12 -1.96 -7.78 6.90
N LYS A 13 -2.79 -8.81 7.15
CA LYS A 13 -4.26 -8.65 7.07
C LYS A 13 -4.79 -7.85 8.24
N ASN A 14 -3.99 -7.73 9.28
CA ASN A 14 -4.23 -6.93 10.46
C ASN A 14 -2.87 -6.58 11.06
N ASP A 15 -2.06 -5.76 10.39
CA ASP A 15 -0.99 -5.09 11.13
C ASP A 15 -1.64 -3.89 11.84
N PRO A 16 -1.91 -3.96 13.17
CA PRO A 16 -2.56 -2.86 13.89
C PRO A 16 -1.74 -1.57 13.88
N LYS A 17 -0.49 -1.62 13.41
CA LYS A 17 0.39 -0.45 13.28
C LYS A 17 0.35 0.18 11.87
N ARG A 18 -0.42 -0.37 10.93
CA ARG A 18 -0.68 0.27 9.64
C ARG A 18 -2.08 0.89 9.68
N PRO A 19 -2.20 2.22 9.80
CA PRO A 19 -3.48 2.87 9.97
C PRO A 19 -4.21 2.98 8.61
N THR A 20 -4.62 1.84 8.05
CA THR A 20 -5.29 1.74 6.75
C THR A 20 -6.59 2.54 6.72
N ALA A 21 -7.30 2.61 7.85
CA ALA A 21 -8.47 3.47 8.00
C ALA A 21 -8.14 4.97 7.86
N LEU A 22 -7.03 5.44 8.45
CA LEU A 22 -6.62 6.85 8.37
C LEU A 22 -6.12 7.21 6.96
N VAL A 23 -5.35 6.29 6.34
CA VAL A 23 -4.89 6.44 4.96
C VAL A 23 -6.08 6.50 3.99
N ALA A 24 -7.01 5.56 4.11
CA ALA A 24 -8.20 5.51 3.26
C ALA A 24 -9.05 6.78 3.38
N ARG A 25 -9.27 7.26 4.61
CA ARG A 25 -10.00 8.50 4.88
C ARG A 25 -9.32 9.71 4.23
N ASP A 26 -8.00 9.85 4.39
CA ASP A 26 -7.26 10.99 3.83
C ASP A 26 -7.18 10.94 2.28
N LEU A 27 -7.33 9.75 1.68
CA LEU A 27 -7.40 9.56 0.22
C LEU A 27 -8.84 9.66 -0.33
N GLY A 28 -9.85 9.78 0.53
CA GLY A 28 -11.25 9.85 0.12
C GLY A 28 -11.79 8.53 -0.45
N VAL A 29 -11.30 7.38 0.02
CA VAL A 29 -11.79 6.04 -0.35
C VAL A 29 -12.25 5.28 0.88
N SER A 30 -13.06 4.23 0.71
CA SER A 30 -13.41 3.36 1.85
C SER A 30 -12.21 2.53 2.30
N GLN A 31 -12.18 2.16 3.58
CA GLN A 31 -11.13 1.29 4.12
C GLN A 31 -11.08 -0.05 3.38
N GLU A 32 -12.24 -0.62 3.05
CA GLU A 32 -12.35 -1.88 2.30
C GLU A 32 -11.77 -1.76 0.89
N GLN A 33 -12.06 -0.66 0.17
CA GLN A 33 -11.48 -0.38 -1.15
C GLN A 33 -9.95 -0.26 -1.07
N PHE A 34 -9.45 0.47 -0.07
CA PHE A 34 -8.01 0.59 0.15
C PHE A 34 -7.37 -0.78 0.41
N ILE A 35 -7.94 -1.60 1.30
CA ILE A 35 -7.43 -2.94 1.61
C ILE A 35 -7.45 -3.83 0.38
N ALA A 36 -8.53 -3.80 -0.42
CA ALA A 36 -8.63 -4.58 -1.65
C ALA A 36 -7.55 -4.17 -2.68
N CYS A 37 -7.28 -2.88 -2.81
CA CYS A 37 -6.19 -2.40 -3.66
C CYS A 37 -4.81 -2.76 -3.11
N PHE A 38 -4.63 -2.64 -1.80
CA PHE A 38 -3.38 -2.96 -1.11
C PHE A 38 -3.08 -4.46 -1.13
N ALA A 39 -4.09 -5.32 -1.23
CA ALA A 39 -3.94 -6.77 -1.35
C ALA A 39 -3.18 -7.22 -2.60
N ASN A 40 -3.07 -6.36 -3.62
CA ASN A 40 -2.29 -6.64 -4.83
C ASN A 40 -0.86 -6.09 -4.77
N VAL A 41 -0.52 -5.38 -3.71
CA VAL A 41 0.80 -4.80 -3.49
C VAL A 41 1.63 -5.79 -2.68
N ASN A 42 2.92 -5.94 -3.00
CA ASN A 42 3.83 -6.80 -2.27
C ASN A 42 4.86 -5.96 -1.48
N PRO A 43 4.45 -5.35 -0.35
CA PRO A 43 5.33 -4.52 0.45
C PRO A 43 6.47 -5.35 1.05
N SER A 44 7.64 -4.75 1.22
CA SER A 44 8.73 -5.41 1.93
C SER A 44 8.32 -5.75 3.37
N PRO A 45 8.84 -6.88 3.93
CA PRO A 45 8.67 -7.24 5.32
C PRO A 45 9.04 -6.08 6.26
N GLN A 46 8.37 -6.00 7.41
CA GLN A 46 8.74 -5.04 8.45
C GLN A 46 10.22 -5.21 8.84
N GLY A 47 10.90 -4.08 9.05
CA GLY A 47 12.33 -4.06 9.37
C GLY A 47 13.26 -4.21 8.15
N THR A 48 12.72 -4.43 6.95
CA THR A 48 13.51 -4.45 5.71
C THR A 48 13.22 -3.22 4.85
N ARG A 49 14.28 -2.57 4.35
CA ARG A 49 14.15 -1.46 3.41
C ARG A 49 13.81 -2.00 2.02
N PRO A 50 12.74 -1.54 1.37
CA PRO A 50 12.44 -1.90 0.00
C PRO A 50 13.48 -1.32 -0.97
N THR A 51 13.70 -1.97 -2.11
CA THR A 51 14.45 -1.37 -3.22
C THR A 51 13.61 -0.30 -3.92
N SER A 52 14.26 0.67 -4.58
CA SER A 52 13.57 1.75 -5.30
C SER A 52 12.58 1.21 -6.33
N GLU A 53 13.01 0.17 -7.05
CA GLU A 53 12.21 -0.48 -8.09
C GLU A 53 10.94 -1.12 -7.51
N ARG A 54 11.07 -1.80 -6.36
CA ARG A 54 9.91 -2.39 -5.66
C ARG A 54 8.96 -1.32 -5.13
N VAL A 55 9.47 -0.19 -4.61
CA VAL A 55 8.63 0.93 -4.18
C VAL A 55 7.81 1.46 -5.37
N HIS A 56 8.48 1.71 -6.50
CA HIS A 56 7.83 2.25 -7.68
C HIS A 56 6.79 1.29 -8.27
N ALA A 57 7.12 0.00 -8.42
CA ALA A 57 6.19 -1.01 -8.92
C ALA A 57 4.95 -1.17 -8.04
N ASN A 58 5.15 -1.27 -6.72
CA ASN A 58 4.06 -1.38 -5.75
C ASN A 58 3.16 -0.14 -5.77
N LYS A 59 3.76 1.04 -5.88
CA LYS A 59 3.04 2.31 -5.93
C LYS A 59 2.21 2.42 -7.20
N ALA A 60 2.75 2.03 -8.36
CA ALA A 60 2.02 2.05 -9.62
C ALA A 60 0.76 1.16 -9.57
N VAL A 61 0.89 -0.05 -9.02
CA VAL A 61 -0.25 -0.97 -8.81
C VAL A 61 -1.29 -0.36 -7.87
N LEU A 62 -0.85 0.16 -6.72
CA LEU A 62 -1.74 0.75 -5.73
C LEU A 62 -2.49 1.97 -6.28
N LEU A 63 -1.76 2.90 -6.90
CA LEU A 63 -2.31 4.14 -7.47
C LEU A 63 -3.34 3.81 -8.55
N SER A 64 -3.01 2.91 -9.48
CA SER A 64 -3.92 2.52 -10.56
C SER A 64 -5.22 1.91 -10.03
N CYS A 65 -5.15 1.18 -8.92
CA CYS A 65 -6.34 0.62 -8.27
C CYS A 65 -7.17 1.70 -7.56
N LEU A 66 -6.51 2.58 -6.81
CA LEU A 66 -7.16 3.65 -6.06
C LEU A 66 -7.82 4.68 -6.98
N GLN A 67 -7.21 4.99 -8.13
CA GLN A 67 -7.78 5.90 -9.12
C GLN A 67 -9.09 5.39 -9.73
N ARG A 68 -9.33 4.08 -9.74
CA ARG A 68 -10.64 3.53 -10.13
C ARG A 68 -11.74 3.83 -9.12
N ALA A 69 -11.39 3.97 -7.84
CA ALA A 69 -12.32 4.33 -6.78
C ALA A 69 -12.45 5.86 -6.64
N ASN A 70 -11.33 6.58 -6.74
CA ASN A 70 -11.27 8.03 -6.70
C ASN A 70 -10.20 8.55 -7.69
N PRO A 71 -10.60 9.03 -8.89
CA PRO A 71 -9.67 9.48 -9.92
C PRO A 71 -8.93 10.78 -9.54
N THR A 72 -9.33 11.47 -8.47
CA THR A 72 -8.61 12.67 -7.99
C THR A 72 -7.33 12.31 -7.23
N ILE A 73 -7.09 11.03 -6.93
CA ILE A 73 -5.88 10.59 -6.25
C ILE A 73 -4.69 10.72 -7.21
N THR A 74 -3.77 11.60 -6.86
CA THR A 74 -2.51 11.78 -7.58
C THR A 74 -1.40 10.95 -6.94
N ASN A 75 -0.34 10.76 -7.72
CA ASN A 75 0.88 10.09 -7.30
C ASN A 75 1.51 10.78 -6.07
N ASP A 76 1.58 12.11 -6.06
CA ASP A 76 2.08 12.92 -4.94
C ASP A 76 1.15 12.90 -3.72
N GLY A 77 -0.16 12.91 -3.94
CA GLY A 77 -1.15 12.80 -2.86
C GLY A 77 -1.05 11.46 -2.13
N LEU A 78 -0.92 10.37 -2.90
CA LEU A 78 -0.69 9.04 -2.35
C LEU A 78 0.60 8.98 -1.52
N ASP A 79 1.72 9.49 -2.05
CA ASP A 79 2.99 9.53 -1.30
C ASP A 79 2.87 10.34 -0.02
N THR A 80 2.26 11.52 -0.08
CA THR A 80 2.10 12.40 1.08
C THR A 80 1.34 11.71 2.21
N VAL A 81 0.24 11.02 1.88
CA VAL A 81 -0.55 10.28 2.85
C VAL A 81 0.21 9.05 3.37
N MET A 82 0.85 8.28 2.48
CA MET A 82 1.60 7.09 2.86
C MET A 82 2.80 7.41 3.76
N ASP A 83 3.49 8.53 3.51
CA ASP A 83 4.59 9.04 4.32
C ASP A 83 4.15 9.45 5.72
N ARG A 84 2.99 10.12 5.83
CA ARG A 84 2.40 10.56 7.11
C ARG A 84 2.15 9.40 8.07
N TYR A 85 1.76 8.25 7.53
CA TYR A 85 1.25 7.12 8.31
C TYR A 85 2.22 5.93 8.39
N ARG A 86 3.43 6.02 7.81
CA ARG A 86 4.42 4.95 7.85
C ARG A 86 5.24 4.97 9.15
N PRO A 87 5.39 3.81 9.83
CA PRO A 87 6.31 3.70 10.95
C PRO A 87 7.76 3.94 10.48
N GLY A 88 8.42 4.95 11.03
CA GLY A 88 9.80 5.35 10.65
C GLY A 88 9.90 6.47 9.61
N GLY A 89 8.79 7.06 9.17
CA GLY A 89 8.77 8.25 8.29
C GLY A 89 9.36 8.02 6.89
N ARG A 90 9.76 9.10 6.21
CA ARG A 90 10.35 9.07 4.86
C ARG A 90 11.71 8.36 4.81
N GLU A 91 12.47 8.40 5.91
CA GLU A 91 13.79 7.76 6.02
C GLU A 91 13.72 6.22 5.99
N ALA A 92 12.64 5.63 6.52
CA ALA A 92 12.40 4.18 6.43
C ALA A 92 12.10 3.70 5.00
N GLN A 93 11.88 4.62 4.06
CA GLN A 93 11.50 4.35 2.68
C GLN A 93 12.62 4.62 1.69
N MET A 94 13.70 5.26 2.12
CA MET A 94 14.86 5.42 1.26
C MET A 94 15.38 4.03 0.90
N PRO A 95 15.45 3.70 -0.40
CA PRO A 95 16.11 2.49 -0.85
C PRO A 95 17.50 2.44 -0.24
N VAL A 96 17.93 1.24 0.16
CA VAL A 96 19.35 1.05 0.42
C VAL A 96 20.06 1.38 -0.90
N ARG A 97 20.97 2.35 -0.85
CA ARG A 97 21.80 2.73 -2.00
C ARG A 97 22.52 1.52 -2.58
#